data_AF-A0A9Q0E5Z3-F1
#
_entry.id   AF-A0A9Q0E5Z3-F1
#
_cell.length_a   1.000
_cell.length_b   1.000
_cell.length_c   1.000
_cell.angle_alpha   90.00
_cell.angle_beta   90.00
_cell.angle_gamma   90.00
#
_symmetry.space_group_name_H-M   'P 1'
#
loop_
_entity.id
_entity.type
_entity.pdbx_description
1 polymer ?
#
loop_
_entity_poly.entity_id
_entity_poly.type
_entity_poly.pdbx_seq_one_letter_code
_entity_poly.pdbx_strand_id
1 'polypeptide(L)'
;MIAPCHEYKSLEIAHKLEPEKLKAKVASEVLRFACACMNMRTNGTIHFGVMDKVKGRHQHGEITGVPVKKEDFVDALDNIERCFKGSDQQSDARACIRNPRFIEVVDKDSVNNTYVIEYDIVPKSSTVKDKLYSVGIPKFNEKKKKVILEDKVPYCRVGANTPQIQETELVLFIQGLKEKDAQRKEAESSCSQSPVEYREDQKRKLSILLTCGKKYMDNSLRYIIVANKLLPEHLDNISFLIHMNPFCVFDFDPDSMTSGLCGKYKEHHAASLHFMHDYDKAAGLSTKDFVKNLKLFDRTSWIFCNGRKYFLGGEKNCDEKTWIKTRKKNMKKAVSIICNDILPKHSFVVVFLLMSDVEQPIVEIFHEFYAEMTGHEDLTVISESKENFKKWSNLAQISCNMAILKEISMTCP
;
A
#
# COMPACT_ATOMS: atom_id res chain seq x y z
N MET A 1 7.43 -28.33 6.64
CA MET A 1 7.70 -26.89 6.89
C MET A 1 8.54 -26.37 5.74
N ILE A 2 8.10 -25.33 5.02
CA ILE A 2 8.88 -24.74 3.92
C ILE A 2 10.00 -23.92 4.55
N ALA A 3 11.25 -24.35 4.40
CA ALA A 3 12.41 -23.62 4.91
C ALA A 3 12.61 -22.33 4.11
N PRO A 4 12.77 -21.17 4.77
CA PRO A 4 13.13 -19.93 4.08
C PRO A 4 14.46 -20.06 3.34
N CYS A 5 14.53 -19.50 2.14
CA CYS A 5 15.75 -19.46 1.35
C CYS A 5 16.60 -18.25 1.74
N HIS A 6 17.92 -18.42 1.76
CA HIS A 6 18.86 -17.32 1.99
C HIS A 6 19.73 -17.11 0.75
N GLU A 7 20.00 -15.84 0.42
CA GLU A 7 20.98 -15.48 -0.61
C GLU A 7 21.91 -14.41 -0.05
N TYR A 8 23.22 -14.61 -0.18
CA TYR A 8 24.24 -13.70 0.34
C TYR A 8 24.91 -12.94 -0.80
N LYS A 9 25.18 -11.65 -0.58
CA LYS A 9 25.86 -10.74 -1.52
C LYS A 9 26.79 -9.83 -0.73
N SER A 10 28.07 -9.81 -1.10
CA SER A 10 29.05 -8.98 -0.38
C SER A 10 28.86 -7.48 -0.61
N LEU A 11 28.59 -7.05 -1.85
CA LEU A 11 28.65 -5.64 -2.31
C LEU A 11 29.97 -4.90 -1.97
N GLU A 12 31.04 -5.64 -1.67
CA GLU A 12 32.34 -5.12 -1.23
C GLU A 12 32.93 -4.06 -2.18
N ILE A 13 32.68 -4.20 -3.48
CA ILE A 13 33.14 -3.24 -4.50
C ILE A 13 31.97 -2.37 -4.99
N ALA A 14 30.76 -2.93 -5.01
CA ALA A 14 29.60 -2.31 -5.62
C ALA A 14 29.09 -1.09 -4.84
N HIS A 15 29.30 -1.01 -3.52
CA HIS A 15 28.89 0.15 -2.72
C HIS A 15 29.66 1.44 -3.08
N LYS A 16 30.81 1.33 -3.76
CA LYS A 16 31.61 2.46 -4.24
C LYS A 16 31.16 2.97 -5.62
N LEU A 17 30.20 2.30 -6.25
CA LEU A 17 29.69 2.70 -7.55
C LEU A 17 28.84 3.98 -7.44
N GLU A 18 28.70 4.67 -8.56
CA GLU A 18 27.75 5.79 -8.67
C GLU A 18 26.32 5.33 -8.33
N PRO A 19 25.48 6.22 -7.75
CA PRO A 19 24.15 5.85 -7.24
C PRO A 19 23.27 5.09 -8.23
N GLU A 20 23.25 5.48 -9.50
CA GLU A 20 22.44 4.80 -10.53
C GLU A 20 22.92 3.36 -10.79
N LYS A 21 24.25 3.13 -10.79
CA LYS A 21 24.86 1.82 -10.97
C LYS A 21 24.62 0.92 -9.75
N LEU A 22 24.76 1.48 -8.55
CA LEU A 22 24.46 0.77 -7.31
C LEU A 22 22.99 0.34 -7.28
N LYS A 23 22.06 1.26 -7.55
CA LYS A 23 20.62 0.97 -7.61
C LYS A 23 20.27 -0.12 -8.61
N ALA A 24 20.82 -0.04 -9.83
CA ALA A 24 20.62 -1.09 -10.83
C ALA A 24 21.17 -2.44 -10.36
N LYS A 25 22.33 -2.47 -9.70
CA LYS A 25 22.94 -3.70 -9.19
C LYS A 25 22.11 -4.31 -8.05
N VAL A 26 21.71 -3.53 -7.06
CA VAL A 26 20.86 -3.99 -5.95
C VAL A 26 19.54 -4.52 -6.50
N ALA A 27 18.87 -3.76 -7.37
CA ALA A 27 17.65 -4.20 -8.04
C ALA A 27 17.85 -5.51 -8.81
N SER A 28 18.96 -5.66 -9.55
CA SER A 28 19.24 -6.86 -10.32
C SER A 28 19.33 -8.13 -9.46
N GLU A 29 19.88 -8.04 -8.25
CA GLU A 29 20.00 -9.17 -7.34
C GLU A 29 18.68 -9.43 -6.61
N VAL A 30 18.04 -8.39 -6.07
CA VAL A 30 16.78 -8.51 -5.32
C VAL A 30 15.66 -9.04 -6.22
N LEU A 31 15.47 -8.48 -7.41
CA LEU A 31 14.36 -8.84 -8.27
C LEU A 31 14.51 -10.24 -8.89
N ARG A 32 15.75 -10.66 -9.17
CA ARG A 32 16.06 -12.04 -9.58
C ARG A 32 15.69 -13.03 -8.47
N PHE A 33 16.17 -12.77 -7.25
CA PHE A 33 15.89 -13.59 -6.08
C PHE A 33 14.39 -13.63 -5.77
N ALA A 34 13.72 -12.48 -5.81
CA ALA A 34 12.28 -12.38 -5.58
C ALA A 34 11.47 -13.18 -6.60
N CYS A 35 11.79 -13.08 -7.89
CA CYS A 35 11.15 -13.86 -8.95
C CYS A 35 11.25 -15.36 -8.65
N ALA A 36 12.43 -15.83 -8.25
CA ALA A 36 12.63 -17.22 -7.87
C ALA A 36 11.87 -17.64 -6.61
N CYS A 37 11.88 -16.83 -5.55
CA CYS A 37 11.10 -17.08 -4.34
C CYS A 37 9.60 -17.17 -4.64
N MET A 38 9.07 -16.25 -5.45
CA MET A 38 7.66 -16.28 -5.89
C MET A 38 7.37 -17.55 -6.70
N ASN A 39 8.20 -17.92 -7.68
CA ASN A 39 8.02 -19.14 -8.47
C ASN A 39 8.20 -20.44 -7.67
N MET A 40 8.95 -20.40 -6.58
CA MET A 40 9.13 -21.52 -5.65
C MET A 40 8.13 -21.54 -4.50
N ARG A 41 7.28 -20.50 -4.38
CA ARG A 41 6.33 -20.30 -3.27
C ARG A 41 6.99 -20.33 -1.89
N THR A 42 8.27 -19.98 -1.83
CA THR A 42 9.07 -20.06 -0.60
C THR A 42 9.42 -18.66 -0.10
N ASN A 43 9.36 -18.47 1.22
CA ASN A 43 9.90 -17.26 1.82
C ASN A 43 11.41 -17.22 1.57
N GLY A 44 11.98 -16.03 1.50
CA GLY A 44 13.43 -15.92 1.48
C GLY A 44 13.92 -14.55 1.87
N THR A 45 15.20 -14.48 2.25
CA THR A 45 15.86 -13.24 2.58
C THR A 45 17.17 -13.15 1.80
N ILE A 46 17.34 -12.06 1.04
CA ILE A 46 18.61 -11.72 0.43
C ILE A 46 19.34 -10.72 1.32
N HIS A 47 20.59 -11.04 1.66
CA HIS A 47 21.45 -10.30 2.57
C HIS A 47 22.58 -9.65 1.80
N PHE A 48 22.71 -8.34 1.97
CA PHE A 48 23.81 -7.56 1.44
C PHE A 48 24.78 -7.18 2.56
N GLY A 49 26.09 -7.17 2.27
CA GLY A 49 27.13 -7.02 3.30
C GLY A 49 27.49 -8.35 3.98
N VAL A 50 27.23 -9.47 3.30
CA VAL A 50 27.59 -10.84 3.72
C VAL A 50 28.34 -11.52 2.60
N MET A 51 29.46 -12.17 2.92
CA MET A 51 30.33 -12.79 1.92
C MET A 51 29.65 -13.98 1.22
N ASP A 52 29.58 -13.92 -0.11
CA ASP A 52 28.91 -14.90 -0.95
C ASP A 52 29.82 -16.06 -1.38
N LYS A 53 31.14 -15.87 -1.32
CA LYS A 53 32.16 -16.88 -1.62
C LYS A 53 33.39 -16.67 -0.73
N VAL A 54 34.20 -17.73 -0.58
CA VAL A 54 35.52 -17.62 0.05
C VAL A 54 36.41 -16.72 -0.82
N LYS A 55 36.90 -15.61 -0.27
CA LYS A 55 37.75 -14.65 -0.99
C LYS A 55 38.75 -14.01 -0.03
N GLY A 56 40.03 -14.23 -0.31
CA GLY A 56 41.11 -13.76 0.57
C GLY A 56 41.00 -14.38 1.96
N ARG A 57 40.89 -13.53 2.99
CA ARG A 57 40.75 -13.96 4.40
C ARG A 57 39.32 -14.31 4.82
N HIS A 58 38.33 -14.01 3.97
CA HIS A 58 36.93 -14.08 4.37
C HIS A 58 36.25 -15.40 3.95
N GLN A 59 35.40 -15.93 4.82
CA GLN A 59 34.63 -17.16 4.61
C GLN A 59 33.22 -16.88 4.06
N HIS A 60 32.60 -17.88 3.43
CA HIS A 60 31.19 -17.76 3.00
C HIS A 60 30.28 -17.57 4.22
N GLY A 61 29.37 -16.60 4.16
CA GLY A 61 28.48 -16.25 5.26
C GLY A 61 29.07 -15.28 6.30
N GLU A 62 30.31 -14.84 6.13
CA GLU A 62 30.92 -13.85 7.02
C GLU A 62 30.27 -12.47 6.85
N ILE A 63 29.93 -11.84 7.97
CA ILE A 63 29.35 -10.50 8.02
C ILE A 63 30.48 -9.48 7.83
N THR A 64 30.44 -8.74 6.72
CA THR A 64 31.40 -7.65 6.47
C THR A 64 30.77 -6.28 6.70
N GLY A 65 29.45 -6.18 6.53
CA GLY A 65 28.74 -4.92 6.45
C GLY A 65 29.12 -4.12 5.20
N VAL A 66 28.32 -3.11 4.88
CA VAL A 66 28.65 -2.09 3.88
C VAL A 66 28.28 -0.70 4.40
N PRO A 67 29.06 0.34 4.07
CA PRO A 67 28.62 1.71 4.30
C PRO A 67 27.48 2.04 3.33
N VAL A 68 26.40 2.64 3.83
CA VAL A 68 25.16 2.84 3.05
C VAL A 68 24.66 4.27 3.10
N LYS A 69 24.16 4.75 1.96
CA LYS A 69 23.09 5.75 1.90
C LYS A 69 21.78 4.98 1.81
N LYS A 70 20.96 5.01 2.86
CA LYS A 70 19.79 4.12 3.00
C LYS A 70 18.79 4.31 1.86
N GLU A 71 18.69 5.53 1.35
CA GLU A 71 17.80 5.94 0.27
C GLU A 71 18.08 5.17 -1.02
N ASP A 72 19.35 4.92 -1.36
CA ASP A 72 19.72 4.21 -2.59
C ASP A 72 19.24 2.75 -2.58
N PHE A 73 19.21 2.11 -1.42
CA PHE A 73 18.71 0.74 -1.29
C PHE A 73 17.17 0.69 -1.35
N VAL A 74 16.49 1.66 -0.74
CA VAL A 74 15.03 1.78 -0.84
C VAL A 74 14.62 2.06 -2.29
N ASP A 75 15.24 3.05 -2.93
CA ASP A 75 14.99 3.44 -4.33
C ASP A 75 15.34 2.33 -5.34
N ALA A 76 16.20 1.37 -4.98
CA ALA A 76 16.49 0.24 -5.87
C ALA A 76 15.20 -0.53 -6.24
N LEU A 77 14.24 -0.61 -5.31
CA LEU A 77 12.97 -1.30 -5.51
C LEU A 77 12.05 -0.60 -6.52
N ASP A 78 12.30 0.65 -6.91
CA ASP A 78 11.55 1.36 -7.95
C ASP A 78 11.68 0.74 -9.34
N ASN A 79 12.62 -0.19 -9.48
CA ASN A 79 12.74 -0.95 -10.70
C ASN A 79 11.62 -2.00 -10.84
N ILE A 80 10.87 -2.36 -9.78
CA ILE A 80 9.84 -3.41 -9.82
C ILE A 80 8.84 -3.17 -10.96
N GLU A 81 8.27 -1.98 -11.06
CA GLU A 81 7.26 -1.63 -12.07
C GLU A 81 7.82 -1.81 -13.49
N ARG A 82 9.08 -1.44 -13.67
CA ARG A 82 9.74 -1.53 -14.98
C ARG A 82 10.19 -2.95 -15.34
N CYS A 83 10.52 -3.76 -14.33
CA CYS A 83 11.08 -5.10 -14.49
C CYS A 83 10.00 -6.20 -14.60
N PHE A 84 8.83 -6.00 -13.98
CA PHE A 84 7.69 -6.93 -14.01
C PHE A 84 6.57 -6.49 -14.96
N LYS A 85 6.88 -5.86 -16.11
CA LYS A 85 5.86 -5.35 -17.04
C LYS A 85 4.97 -6.44 -17.66
N GLY A 86 3.69 -6.12 -17.86
CA GLY A 86 2.76 -6.85 -18.75
C GLY A 86 1.70 -7.74 -18.10
N SER A 87 1.33 -7.55 -16.82
CA SER A 87 0.26 -8.26 -16.09
C SER A 87 0.17 -7.73 -14.64
N ASP A 88 -0.66 -8.35 -13.78
CA ASP A 88 -0.72 -8.11 -12.32
C ASP A 88 0.57 -8.51 -11.56
N GLN A 89 1.63 -8.94 -12.26
CA GLN A 89 2.90 -9.33 -11.64
C GLN A 89 3.60 -8.18 -10.92
N GLN A 90 3.35 -6.92 -11.31
CA GLN A 90 3.93 -5.75 -10.64
C GLN A 90 3.37 -5.59 -9.22
N SER A 91 2.04 -5.64 -9.07
CA SER A 91 1.37 -5.54 -7.77
C SER A 91 1.70 -6.74 -6.90
N ASP A 92 1.73 -7.96 -7.47
CA ASP A 92 2.17 -9.16 -6.77
C ASP A 92 3.61 -9.05 -6.26
N ALA A 93 4.56 -8.62 -7.11
CA ALA A 93 5.94 -8.42 -6.71
C ALA A 93 6.06 -7.35 -5.62
N ARG A 94 5.31 -6.25 -5.75
CA ARG A 94 5.20 -5.21 -4.71
C ARG A 94 4.54 -5.69 -3.44
N ALA A 95 3.70 -6.72 -3.46
CA ALA A 95 3.12 -7.36 -2.27
C ALA A 95 4.09 -8.38 -1.65
N CYS A 96 4.93 -9.04 -2.45
CA CYS A 96 5.88 -10.05 -1.99
C CYS A 96 7.19 -9.48 -1.44
N ILE A 97 7.75 -8.43 -2.05
CA ILE A 97 9.10 -7.89 -1.73
C ILE A 97 9.01 -6.81 -0.65
N ARG A 98 9.58 -7.05 0.55
CA ARG A 98 9.63 -6.06 1.64
C ARG A 98 10.67 -4.97 1.39
N ASN A 99 10.47 -3.83 2.05
CA ASN A 99 11.48 -2.79 2.13
C ASN A 99 12.76 -3.32 2.81
N PRO A 100 13.93 -2.77 2.46
CA PRO A 100 15.18 -3.17 3.09
C PRO A 100 15.16 -2.90 4.59
N ARG A 101 15.63 -3.87 5.38
CA ARG A 101 15.99 -3.67 6.78
C ARG A 101 17.49 -3.43 6.85
N PHE A 102 17.88 -2.43 7.63
CA PHE A 102 19.29 -2.08 7.85
C PHE A 102 19.68 -2.50 9.25
N ILE A 103 20.54 -3.51 9.35
CA ILE A 103 21.04 -4.06 10.60
C ILE A 103 22.46 -3.55 10.79
N GLU A 104 22.68 -2.76 11.85
CA GLU A 104 24.00 -2.19 12.13
C GLU A 104 24.97 -3.30 12.55
N VAL A 105 26.14 -3.29 11.93
CA VAL A 105 27.25 -4.19 12.27
C VAL A 105 28.10 -3.47 13.31
N VAL A 106 28.17 -4.03 14.51
CA VAL A 106 28.97 -3.50 15.61
C VAL A 106 30.31 -4.20 15.61
N ASP A 107 31.36 -3.46 15.30
CA ASP A 107 32.76 -3.89 15.45
C ASP A 107 33.46 -2.98 16.46
N LYS A 108 34.22 -3.59 17.39
CA LYS A 108 34.86 -2.89 18.52
C LYS A 108 35.89 -1.86 18.08
N ASP A 109 36.48 -2.04 16.90
CA ASP A 109 37.59 -1.24 16.40
C ASP A 109 37.20 -0.33 15.22
N SER A 110 35.93 -0.32 14.79
CA SER A 110 35.48 0.45 13.63
C SER A 110 34.86 1.79 14.04
N VAL A 111 35.28 2.86 13.37
CA VAL A 111 34.77 4.24 13.58
C VAL A 111 33.56 4.55 12.68
N ASN A 112 33.29 3.70 11.68
CA ASN A 112 32.26 3.94 10.66
C ASN A 112 31.11 2.93 10.79
N ASN A 113 29.87 3.43 10.87
CA ASN A 113 28.68 2.58 10.91
C ASN A 113 28.52 1.84 9.57
N THR A 114 28.57 0.52 9.62
CA THR A 114 28.28 -0.36 8.48
C THR A 114 27.03 -1.17 8.74
N TYR A 115 26.38 -1.62 7.66
CA TYR A 115 25.09 -2.29 7.75
C TYR A 115 25.07 -3.56 6.93
N VAL A 116 24.36 -4.57 7.45
CA VAL A 116 23.77 -5.63 6.63
C VAL A 116 22.41 -5.13 6.15
N ILE A 117 22.14 -5.25 4.85
CA ILE A 117 20.82 -4.92 4.27
C ILE A 117 20.08 -6.20 3.93
N GLU A 118 18.92 -6.40 4.52
CA GLU A 118 18.05 -7.56 4.27
C GLU A 118 16.82 -7.17 3.47
N TYR A 119 16.51 -7.92 2.41
CA TYR A 119 15.21 -7.87 1.75
C TYR A 119 14.50 -9.20 1.92
N ASP A 120 13.36 -9.17 2.61
CA ASP A 120 12.48 -10.33 2.76
C ASP A 120 11.53 -10.46 1.58
N ILE A 121 11.37 -11.66 1.08
CA ILE A 121 10.40 -12.05 0.07
C ILE A 121 9.38 -12.98 0.72
N VAL A 122 8.11 -12.57 0.72
CA VAL A 122 7.02 -13.32 1.35
C VAL A 122 5.91 -13.57 0.33
N PRO A 123 6.00 -14.65 -0.46
CA PRO A 123 5.01 -14.98 -1.48
C PRO A 123 3.79 -15.64 -0.84
N LYS A 124 2.80 -14.84 -0.43
CA LYS A 124 1.55 -15.34 0.17
C LYS A 124 0.78 -16.22 -0.82
N SER A 125 0.20 -17.34 -0.37
CA SER A 125 -0.59 -18.23 -1.24
C SER A 125 -1.66 -17.47 -2.01
N SER A 126 -2.38 -16.56 -1.36
CA SER A 126 -3.41 -15.71 -1.99
C SER A 126 -2.89 -14.83 -3.13
N THR A 127 -1.62 -14.44 -3.10
CA THR A 127 -1.01 -13.54 -4.09
C THR A 127 -0.47 -14.32 -5.28
N VAL A 128 0.28 -15.40 -5.03
CA VAL A 128 1.09 -16.06 -6.06
C VAL A 128 0.47 -17.31 -6.68
N LYS A 129 -0.64 -17.82 -6.15
CA LYS A 129 -1.28 -19.06 -6.61
C LYS A 129 -1.58 -19.05 -8.12
N ASP A 130 -1.35 -20.19 -8.78
CA ASP A 130 -1.59 -20.42 -10.21
C ASP A 130 -0.81 -19.49 -11.17
N LYS A 131 0.16 -18.71 -10.67
CA LYS A 131 0.93 -17.74 -11.47
C LYS A 131 2.39 -18.14 -11.66
N LEU A 132 2.91 -17.89 -12.86
CA LEU A 132 4.34 -17.93 -13.19
C LEU A 132 4.86 -16.49 -13.32
N TYR A 133 5.94 -16.18 -12.61
CA TYR A 133 6.59 -14.88 -12.63
C TYR A 133 7.80 -14.89 -13.55
N SER A 134 7.98 -13.79 -14.27
CA SER A 134 9.17 -13.54 -15.07
C SER A 134 9.59 -12.10 -14.86
N VAL A 135 10.89 -11.83 -14.93
CA VAL A 135 11.43 -10.51 -14.63
C VAL A 135 12.49 -10.14 -15.66
N GLY A 136 12.41 -8.90 -16.16
CA GLY A 136 13.52 -8.31 -16.91
C GLY A 136 14.52 -7.73 -15.93
N ILE A 137 15.77 -8.19 -15.95
CA ILE A 137 16.77 -7.74 -14.99
C ILE A 137 17.32 -6.36 -15.40
N PRO A 138 17.35 -5.36 -14.50
CA PRO A 138 17.91 -4.06 -14.79
C PRO A 138 19.45 -4.15 -14.79
N LYS A 139 20.09 -3.55 -15.79
CA LYS A 139 21.54 -3.51 -15.92
C LYS A 139 22.00 -2.18 -16.45
N PHE A 140 23.04 -1.61 -15.83
CA PHE A 140 23.64 -0.37 -16.32
C PHE A 140 24.46 -0.65 -17.59
N ASN A 141 24.14 0.07 -18.67
CA ASN A 141 24.88 -0.02 -19.93
C ASN A 141 25.90 1.11 -20.02
N GLU A 142 27.20 0.79 -19.93
CA GLU A 142 28.28 1.78 -19.97
C GLU A 142 28.31 2.59 -21.28
N LYS A 143 28.01 1.97 -22.43
CA LYS A 143 28.01 2.64 -23.74
C LYS A 143 26.88 3.67 -23.87
N LYS A 144 25.69 3.31 -23.38
CA LYS A 144 24.49 4.16 -23.45
C LYS A 144 24.32 5.06 -22.22
N LYS A 145 25.18 4.92 -21.21
CA LYS A 145 25.13 5.62 -19.91
C LYS A 145 23.73 5.64 -19.30
N LYS A 146 23.03 4.49 -19.33
CA LYS A 146 21.67 4.35 -18.79
C LYS A 146 21.38 2.92 -18.39
N VAL A 147 20.41 2.74 -17.48
CA VAL A 147 19.87 1.41 -17.14
C VAL A 147 19.01 0.88 -18.29
N ILE A 148 19.36 -0.31 -18.78
CA ILE A 148 18.58 -1.10 -19.73
C ILE A 148 17.98 -2.31 -19.03
N LEU A 149 16.94 -2.88 -19.63
CA LEU A 149 16.33 -4.12 -19.17
C LEU A 149 16.77 -5.27 -20.07
N GLU A 150 17.18 -6.36 -19.44
CA GLU A 150 17.34 -7.64 -20.11
C GLU A 150 15.97 -8.27 -20.42
N ASP A 151 15.96 -9.31 -21.24
CA ASP A 151 14.75 -10.02 -21.61
C ASP A 151 14.04 -10.60 -20.38
N LYS A 152 12.71 -10.62 -20.44
CA LYS A 152 11.88 -11.07 -19.32
C LYS A 152 11.93 -12.59 -19.25
N VAL A 153 12.57 -13.13 -18.20
CA VAL A 153 12.73 -14.58 -18.05
C VAL A 153 12.30 -15.07 -16.65
N PRO A 154 11.79 -16.30 -16.53
CA PRO A 154 11.46 -16.91 -15.25
C PRO A 154 12.72 -17.44 -14.54
N TYR A 155 12.77 -17.29 -13.22
CA TYR A 155 13.84 -17.83 -12.36
C TYR A 155 13.28 -18.81 -11.33
N CYS A 156 14.09 -19.74 -10.87
CA CYS A 156 13.77 -20.62 -9.77
C CYS A 156 14.93 -20.71 -8.77
N ARG A 157 14.65 -21.18 -7.56
CA ARG A 157 15.66 -21.38 -6.52
C ARG A 157 16.10 -22.84 -6.55
N VAL A 158 17.39 -23.08 -6.74
CA VAL A 158 18.00 -24.42 -6.70
C VAL A 158 19.18 -24.40 -5.73
N GLY A 159 18.99 -25.00 -4.55
CA GLY A 159 19.99 -25.00 -3.48
C GLY A 159 20.38 -23.58 -3.07
N ALA A 160 21.64 -23.19 -3.29
CA ALA A 160 22.16 -21.85 -3.03
C ALA A 160 22.17 -20.91 -4.27
N ASN A 161 21.77 -21.38 -5.46
CA ASN A 161 21.71 -20.59 -6.70
C ASN A 161 20.29 -20.21 -7.19
N THR A 162 20.24 -19.16 -8.00
CA THR A 162 19.00 -18.64 -8.61
C THR A 162 19.10 -18.67 -10.15
N PRO A 163 19.08 -19.87 -10.78
CA PRO A 163 19.17 -20.00 -12.23
C PRO A 163 17.88 -19.57 -12.94
N GLN A 164 18.04 -19.23 -14.22
CA GLN A 164 16.92 -19.07 -15.14
C GLN A 164 16.30 -20.44 -15.45
N ILE A 165 14.98 -20.51 -15.49
CA ILE A 165 14.25 -21.69 -15.98
C ILE A 165 14.35 -21.69 -17.51
N GLN A 166 14.89 -22.77 -18.07
CA GLN A 166 15.06 -22.91 -19.51
C GLN A 166 13.71 -23.18 -20.20
N GLU A 167 13.57 -22.75 -21.45
CA GLU A 167 12.33 -22.94 -22.22
C GLU A 167 11.93 -24.42 -22.33
N THR A 168 12.92 -25.31 -22.44
CA THR A 168 12.73 -26.77 -22.48
C THR A 168 12.15 -27.35 -21.19
N GLU A 169 12.34 -26.68 -20.05
CA GLU A 169 11.88 -27.12 -18.72
C GLU A 169 10.59 -26.43 -18.29
N LEU A 170 10.15 -25.41 -19.03
CA LEU A 170 9.08 -24.51 -18.65
C LEU A 170 7.75 -25.23 -18.42
N VAL A 171 7.40 -26.17 -19.31
CA VAL A 171 6.15 -26.94 -19.22
C VAL A 171 6.11 -27.79 -17.95
N LEU A 172 7.20 -28.51 -17.65
CA LEU A 172 7.32 -29.32 -16.44
C LEU A 172 7.29 -28.45 -15.18
N PHE A 173 7.94 -27.29 -15.23
CA PHE A 173 7.91 -26.34 -14.11
C PHE A 173 6.50 -25.83 -13.81
N ILE A 174 5.75 -25.45 -14.85
CA ILE A 174 4.36 -24.98 -14.71
C ILE A 174 3.46 -26.09 -14.15
N GLN A 175 3.61 -27.33 -14.61
CA GLN A 175 2.85 -28.47 -14.08
C GLN A 175 3.11 -28.70 -12.58
N GLY A 176 4.36 -28.50 -12.13
CA GLY A 176 4.75 -28.59 -10.73
C GLY A 176 4.28 -27.44 -9.83
N LEU A 177 3.77 -26.32 -10.38
CA LEU A 177 3.31 -25.19 -9.57
C LEU A 177 2.13 -25.56 -8.68
N LYS A 178 1.24 -26.46 -9.13
CA LYS A 178 0.07 -26.90 -8.35
C LYS A 178 0.45 -27.50 -7.00
N GLU A 179 1.52 -28.30 -6.98
CA GLU A 179 2.03 -28.90 -5.75
C GLU A 179 2.60 -27.82 -4.82
N LYS A 180 3.39 -26.88 -5.36
CA LYS A 180 3.97 -25.77 -4.58
C LYS A 180 2.89 -24.85 -4.00
N ASP A 181 1.83 -24.60 -4.76
CA ASP A 181 0.68 -23.82 -4.29
C ASP A 181 -0.01 -24.50 -3.11
N ALA A 182 -0.19 -25.82 -3.17
CA ALA A 182 -0.75 -26.61 -2.08
C ALA A 182 0.15 -26.58 -0.84
N GLN A 183 1.46 -26.84 -1.01
CA GLN A 183 2.44 -26.80 0.08
C GLN A 183 2.48 -25.42 0.75
N ARG A 184 2.40 -24.33 -0.03
CA ARG A 184 2.40 -22.98 0.51
C ARG A 184 1.14 -22.69 1.32
N LYS A 185 -0.02 -23.06 0.80
CA LYS A 185 -1.30 -22.91 1.51
C LYS A 185 -1.31 -23.69 2.83
N GLU A 186 -0.75 -24.90 2.84
CA GLU A 186 -0.62 -25.74 4.03
C GLU A 186 0.35 -25.13 5.06
N ALA A 187 1.51 -24.63 4.60
CA ALA A 187 2.48 -23.95 5.46
C ALA A 187 1.89 -22.70 6.13
N GLU A 188 1.08 -21.92 5.40
CA GLU A 188 0.40 -20.74 5.97
C GLU A 188 -0.69 -21.11 6.98
N SER A 189 -1.41 -22.21 6.75
CA SER A 189 -2.48 -22.67 7.64
C SER A 189 -1.94 -23.27 8.95
N SER A 190 -0.81 -23.98 8.88
CA SER A 190 -0.14 -24.64 10.02
C SER A 190 0.70 -23.70 10.89
N CYS A 191 1.12 -22.55 10.36
CA CYS A 191 1.92 -21.56 11.08
C CYS A 191 1.08 -20.64 12.01
N SER A 192 -0.20 -20.94 12.21
CA SER A 192 -1.13 -20.17 13.07
C SER A 192 -0.86 -20.31 14.58
N GLN A 193 0.21 -20.99 15.01
CA GLN A 193 0.49 -21.30 16.43
C GLN A 193 1.80 -20.75 17.00
N SER A 194 2.56 -19.89 16.31
CA SER A 194 3.69 -19.18 16.93
C SER A 194 3.68 -17.67 16.66
N PRO A 195 3.65 -16.82 17.71
CA PRO A 195 3.75 -15.38 17.56
C PRO A 195 5.22 -14.99 17.41
N VAL A 196 5.86 -15.42 16.33
CA VAL A 196 6.87 -14.52 15.75
C VAL A 196 6.03 -13.49 15.03
N GLU A 197 5.73 -12.39 15.73
CA GLU A 197 5.03 -11.24 15.17
C GLU A 197 5.69 -10.90 13.83
N TYR A 198 5.07 -11.34 12.74
CA TYR A 198 5.22 -10.72 11.44
C TYR A 198 4.78 -9.29 11.64
N ARG A 199 5.71 -8.40 12.04
CA ARG A 199 5.47 -6.96 12.02
C ARG A 199 5.26 -6.60 10.56
N GLU A 200 4.00 -6.60 10.15
CA GLU A 200 3.57 -6.01 8.91
C GLU A 200 4.13 -4.60 8.89
N ASP A 201 4.98 -4.30 7.91
CA ASP A 201 5.58 -2.98 7.74
C ASP A 201 4.43 -2.00 7.47
N GLN A 202 3.92 -1.37 8.54
CA GLN A 202 2.77 -0.47 8.50
C GLN A 202 3.03 0.69 7.54
N LYS A 203 4.29 1.14 7.42
CA LYS A 203 4.69 2.18 6.47
C LYS A 203 4.52 1.69 5.03
N ARG A 204 4.95 0.47 4.71
CA ARG A 204 4.74 -0.13 3.38
C ARG A 204 3.27 -0.36 3.09
N LYS A 205 2.53 -0.91 4.05
CA LYS A 205 1.10 -1.17 3.89
C LYS A 205 0.36 0.13 3.59
N LEU A 206 0.58 1.17 4.40
CA LEU A 206 0.02 2.50 4.19
C LEU A 206 0.42 3.05 2.82
N SER A 207 1.69 2.92 2.43
CA SER A 207 2.15 3.37 1.12
C SER A 207 1.39 2.69 -0.01
N ILE A 208 1.27 1.36 0.02
CA ILE A 208 0.57 0.60 -1.03
C ILE A 208 -0.89 1.00 -1.11
N LEU A 209 -1.55 1.12 0.05
CA LEU A 209 -2.97 1.49 0.16
C LEU A 209 -3.24 2.89 -0.37
N LEU A 210 -2.38 3.87 -0.08
CA LEU A 210 -2.55 5.25 -0.54
C LEU A 210 -2.11 5.50 -1.99
N THR A 211 -1.24 4.66 -2.56
CA THR A 211 -0.68 4.87 -3.90
C THR A 211 -1.15 3.86 -4.95
N CYS A 212 -2.02 2.92 -4.57
CA CYS A 212 -2.38 1.74 -5.36
C CYS A 212 -1.13 1.01 -5.89
N GLY A 213 -0.11 0.88 -5.03
CA GLY A 213 1.17 0.25 -5.35
C GLY A 213 2.18 1.10 -6.13
N LYS A 214 1.85 2.37 -6.47
CA LYS A 214 2.82 3.29 -7.09
C LYS A 214 3.91 3.73 -6.11
N LYS A 215 5.05 4.16 -6.65
CA LYS A 215 6.22 4.59 -5.87
C LYS A 215 5.93 5.76 -4.91
N TYR A 216 5.20 6.76 -5.38
CA TYR A 216 4.91 7.99 -4.66
C TYR A 216 3.46 8.42 -4.91
N MET A 217 2.92 9.23 -4.01
CA MET A 217 1.68 9.96 -4.30
C MET A 217 1.98 11.00 -5.37
N ASP A 218 1.18 10.99 -6.44
CA ASP A 218 1.25 11.95 -7.52
C ASP A 218 -0.16 12.48 -7.84
N ASN A 219 -0.28 13.32 -8.86
CA ASN A 219 -1.55 13.92 -9.25
C ASN A 219 -2.45 12.97 -10.08
N SER A 220 -2.09 11.70 -10.24
CA SER A 220 -2.88 10.74 -11.01
C SER A 220 -4.05 10.15 -10.22
N LEU A 221 -3.99 10.19 -8.89
CA LEU A 221 -5.07 9.76 -8.00
C LEU A 221 -5.69 10.96 -7.30
N ARG A 222 -7.01 10.89 -7.11
CA ARG A 222 -7.73 11.75 -6.18
C ARG A 222 -8.18 10.97 -4.95
N TYR A 223 -8.42 11.69 -3.88
CA TYR A 223 -8.75 11.06 -2.60
C TYR A 223 -10.14 11.48 -2.13
N ILE A 224 -10.95 10.50 -1.74
CA ILE A 224 -12.19 10.74 -1.02
C ILE A 224 -11.90 10.40 0.44
N ILE A 225 -11.97 11.40 1.32
CA ILE A 225 -11.72 11.18 2.74
C ILE A 225 -13.05 10.99 3.45
N VAL A 226 -13.19 9.94 4.24
CA VAL A 226 -14.34 9.72 5.12
C VAL A 226 -13.82 9.75 6.54
N ALA A 227 -14.25 10.73 7.35
CA ALA A 227 -13.73 10.92 8.68
C ALA A 227 -14.85 11.06 9.72
N ASN A 228 -14.67 10.40 10.86
CA ASN A 228 -15.41 10.75 12.08
C ASN A 228 -14.69 11.87 12.85
N LYS A 229 -15.04 12.06 14.12
CA LYS A 229 -14.44 13.11 14.93
C LYS A 229 -12.95 12.88 15.12
N LEU A 230 -12.16 13.93 14.94
CA LEU A 230 -10.75 13.94 15.28
C LEU A 230 -10.58 14.65 16.62
N LEU A 231 -9.89 14.00 17.55
CA LEU A 231 -9.50 14.65 18.80
C LEU A 231 -8.49 15.77 18.50
N PRO A 232 -8.51 16.89 19.26
CA PRO A 232 -7.61 18.02 19.04
C PRO A 232 -6.13 17.64 19.00
N GLU A 233 -5.72 16.67 19.82
CA GLU A 233 -4.35 16.12 19.88
C GLU A 233 -3.89 15.43 18.58
N HIS A 234 -4.82 15.05 17.71
CA HIS A 234 -4.51 14.42 16.41
C HIS A 234 -4.61 15.40 15.24
N LEU A 235 -5.08 16.63 15.46
CA LEU A 235 -5.22 17.63 14.40
C LEU A 235 -3.87 18.12 13.85
N ASP A 236 -2.79 17.97 14.61
CA ASP A 236 -1.44 18.30 14.11
C ASP A 236 -0.84 17.15 13.26
N ASN A 237 -1.32 15.91 13.46
CA ASN A 237 -0.84 14.72 12.77
C ASN A 237 -1.47 14.52 11.38
N ILE A 238 -2.51 15.27 11.05
CA ILE A 238 -3.22 15.22 9.76
C ILE A 238 -2.64 16.17 8.70
N SER A 239 -1.49 16.78 8.97
CA SER A 239 -0.79 17.62 7.99
C SER A 239 -0.50 16.88 6.67
N PHE A 240 -0.45 15.55 6.67
CA PHE A 240 -0.35 14.79 5.42
C PHE A 240 -1.52 15.02 4.46
N LEU A 241 -2.74 15.32 4.95
CA LEU A 241 -3.90 15.65 4.11
C LEU A 241 -3.69 16.94 3.30
N ILE A 242 -2.84 17.86 3.80
CA ILE A 242 -2.42 19.08 3.09
C ILE A 242 -1.63 18.71 1.83
N HIS A 243 -0.86 17.62 1.89
CA HIS A 243 -0.04 17.14 0.77
C HIS A 243 -0.76 16.11 -0.11
N MET A 244 -1.97 15.71 0.25
CA MET A 244 -2.83 14.89 -0.60
C MET A 244 -3.57 15.76 -1.61
N ASN A 245 -4.23 15.12 -2.59
CA ASN A 245 -5.14 15.76 -3.54
C ASN A 245 -6.60 15.34 -3.28
N PRO A 246 -7.25 15.77 -2.16
CA PRO A 246 -8.60 15.38 -1.85
C PRO A 246 -9.59 15.95 -2.87
N PHE A 247 -10.41 15.09 -3.45
CA PHE A 247 -11.57 15.50 -4.23
C PHE A 247 -12.68 16.01 -3.32
N CYS A 248 -13.04 15.20 -2.32
CA CYS A 248 -14.03 15.55 -1.33
C CYS A 248 -13.76 14.88 0.02
N VAL A 249 -14.39 15.43 1.06
CA VAL A 249 -14.36 14.94 2.44
C VAL A 249 -15.79 14.71 2.90
N PHE A 250 -16.13 13.48 3.28
CA PHE A 250 -17.36 13.13 4.00
C PHE A 250 -17.06 13.19 5.50
N ASP A 251 -17.48 14.30 6.12
CA ASP A 251 -17.14 14.65 7.49
C ASP A 251 -18.33 14.42 8.42
N PHE A 252 -18.18 13.49 9.36
CA PHE A 252 -19.23 13.13 10.32
C PHE A 252 -19.15 13.93 11.63
N ASP A 253 -18.15 14.82 11.80
CA ASP A 253 -18.02 15.64 13.00
C ASP A 253 -18.79 16.98 12.86
N PRO A 254 -19.87 17.19 13.64
CA PRO A 254 -20.62 18.43 13.58
C PRO A 254 -19.84 19.64 14.10
N ASP A 255 -18.77 19.42 14.89
CA ASP A 255 -17.87 20.46 15.40
C ASP A 255 -16.67 20.73 14.46
N SER A 256 -16.59 20.03 13.32
CA SER A 256 -15.41 20.01 12.46
C SER A 256 -14.96 21.37 11.96
N MET A 257 -15.90 22.26 11.65
CA MET A 257 -15.58 23.62 11.19
C MET A 257 -14.94 24.48 12.28
N THR A 258 -15.35 24.31 13.54
CA THR A 258 -14.92 25.18 14.65
C THR A 258 -13.69 24.66 15.36
N SER A 259 -13.58 23.34 15.51
CA SER A 259 -12.54 22.72 16.35
C SER A 259 -12.05 21.38 15.82
N GLY A 260 -12.36 21.03 14.58
CA GLY A 260 -11.98 19.74 14.00
C GLY A 260 -11.32 19.88 12.63
N LEU A 261 -11.47 18.81 11.85
CA LEU A 261 -10.71 18.59 10.62
C LEU A 261 -10.90 19.70 9.57
N CYS A 262 -12.13 20.19 9.40
CA CYS A 262 -12.45 21.23 8.42
C CYS A 262 -11.82 22.57 8.77
N GLY A 263 -11.90 22.97 10.05
CA GLY A 263 -11.28 24.20 10.54
C GLY A 263 -9.78 24.18 10.28
N LYS A 264 -9.12 23.09 10.67
CA LYS A 264 -7.68 22.91 10.50
C LYS A 264 -7.26 22.89 9.02
N TYR A 265 -7.97 22.17 8.17
CA TYR A 265 -7.69 22.13 6.74
C TYR A 265 -7.78 23.52 6.10
N LYS A 266 -8.75 24.33 6.54
CA LYS A 266 -8.97 25.68 6.03
C LYS A 266 -7.91 26.70 6.42
N GLU A 267 -7.05 26.40 7.41
CA GLU A 267 -5.87 27.22 7.70
C GLU A 267 -4.87 27.20 6.54
N HIS A 268 -4.84 26.11 5.76
CA HIS A 268 -3.88 25.90 4.68
C HIS A 268 -4.51 25.89 3.28
N HIS A 269 -5.77 25.49 3.14
CA HIS A 269 -6.43 25.28 1.85
C HIS A 269 -7.84 25.85 1.78
N ALA A 270 -8.25 26.30 0.60
CA ALA A 270 -9.65 26.66 0.36
C ALA A 270 -10.51 25.40 0.17
N ALA A 271 -11.66 25.34 0.85
CA ALA A 271 -12.65 24.28 0.70
C ALA A 271 -14.03 24.87 0.37
N SER A 272 -14.79 24.19 -0.49
CA SER A 272 -16.20 24.48 -0.76
C SER A 272 -17.05 23.69 0.23
N LEU A 273 -17.88 24.38 1.02
CA LEU A 273 -18.66 23.77 2.10
C LEU A 273 -20.05 23.35 1.58
N HIS A 274 -20.40 22.09 1.78
CA HIS A 274 -21.61 21.46 1.26
C HIS A 274 -22.25 20.54 2.32
N PHE A 275 -23.50 20.17 2.09
CA PHE A 275 -24.23 19.10 2.75
C PHE A 275 -24.54 17.99 1.75
N MET A 276 -24.93 16.81 2.23
CA MET A 276 -25.23 15.68 1.35
C MET A 276 -26.41 15.95 0.39
N HIS A 277 -27.37 16.80 0.77
CA HIS A 277 -28.48 17.15 -0.12
C HIS A 277 -28.06 18.08 -1.27
N ASP A 278 -26.96 18.81 -1.16
CA ASP A 278 -26.40 19.59 -2.27
C ASP A 278 -25.96 18.68 -3.44
N TYR A 279 -25.76 17.39 -3.14
CA TYR A 279 -25.43 16.37 -4.12
C TYR A 279 -26.65 15.72 -4.79
N ASP A 280 -27.87 16.17 -4.48
CA ASP A 280 -29.09 15.73 -5.16
C ASP A 280 -29.23 16.44 -6.51
N LYS A 281 -28.52 15.92 -7.52
CA LYS A 281 -28.53 16.44 -8.88
C LYS A 281 -29.95 16.43 -9.46
N ALA A 282 -30.47 17.63 -9.75
CA ALA A 282 -31.79 17.81 -10.34
C ALA A 282 -31.91 17.08 -11.70
N ALA A 283 -33.10 16.52 -11.97
CA ALA A 283 -33.39 15.86 -13.23
C ALA A 283 -33.21 16.82 -14.41
N GLY A 284 -32.42 16.41 -15.41
CA GLY A 284 -32.10 17.22 -16.59
C GLY A 284 -30.89 18.15 -16.45
N LEU A 285 -30.31 18.31 -15.26
CA LEU A 285 -29.04 19.04 -15.10
C LEU A 285 -27.89 18.18 -15.63
N SER A 286 -27.05 18.75 -16.51
CA SER A 286 -25.88 18.03 -17.02
C SER A 286 -24.85 17.81 -15.89
N THR A 287 -24.08 16.72 -15.96
CA THR A 287 -23.00 16.47 -14.98
C THR A 287 -21.97 17.60 -14.98
N LYS A 288 -21.70 18.20 -16.14
CA LYS A 288 -20.76 19.32 -16.28
C LYS A 288 -21.25 20.57 -15.54
N ASP A 289 -22.52 20.91 -15.67
CA ASP A 289 -23.10 22.07 -14.99
C ASP A 289 -23.19 21.81 -13.48
N PHE A 290 -23.53 20.59 -13.08
CA PHE A 290 -23.52 20.17 -11.68
C PHE A 290 -22.13 20.32 -11.03
N VAL A 291 -21.08 19.79 -11.69
CA VAL A 291 -19.67 19.95 -11.28
C VAL A 291 -19.29 21.41 -11.14
N LYS A 292 -19.68 22.25 -12.10
CA LYS A 292 -19.41 23.69 -12.09
C LYS A 292 -20.14 24.42 -10.96
N ASN A 293 -21.41 24.10 -10.73
CA ASN A 293 -22.23 24.73 -9.69
C ASN A 293 -21.66 24.46 -8.28
N LEU A 294 -21.20 23.24 -8.02
CA LEU A 294 -20.58 22.88 -6.75
C LEU A 294 -19.08 23.21 -6.66
N LYS A 295 -18.50 23.76 -7.74
CA LYS A 295 -17.06 24.08 -7.88
C LYS A 295 -16.17 22.87 -7.58
N LEU A 296 -16.61 21.68 -8.05
CA LEU A 296 -15.83 20.46 -7.91
C LEU A 296 -14.58 20.56 -8.79
N PHE A 297 -13.48 19.96 -8.35
CA PHE A 297 -12.13 20.06 -8.95
C PHE A 297 -11.41 21.41 -8.78
N ASP A 298 -12.12 22.53 -8.58
CA ASP A 298 -11.50 23.82 -8.27
C ASP A 298 -11.03 23.89 -6.81
N ARG A 299 -11.80 23.28 -5.90
CA ARG A 299 -11.55 23.21 -4.47
C ARG A 299 -12.01 21.86 -3.93
N THR A 300 -11.42 21.44 -2.83
CA THR A 300 -11.89 20.28 -2.07
C THR A 300 -13.34 20.52 -1.64
N SER A 301 -14.22 19.60 -2.00
CA SER A 301 -15.61 19.64 -1.53
C SER A 301 -15.70 19.07 -0.12
N TRP A 302 -16.05 19.90 0.85
CA TRP A 302 -16.25 19.50 2.23
C TRP A 302 -17.73 19.24 2.52
N ILE A 303 -18.10 17.97 2.75
CA ILE A 303 -19.49 17.53 2.89
C ILE A 303 -19.76 17.22 4.37
N PHE A 304 -20.56 18.06 5.03
CA PHE A 304 -20.98 17.84 6.41
C PHE A 304 -22.08 16.77 6.48
N CYS A 305 -21.73 15.58 6.93
CA CYS A 305 -22.58 14.39 6.91
C CYS A 305 -23.51 14.29 8.13
N ASN A 306 -23.10 14.84 9.28
CA ASN A 306 -23.93 14.91 10.49
C ASN A 306 -24.26 16.35 10.89
N GLY A 307 -24.46 17.23 9.90
CA GLY A 307 -24.78 18.63 10.13
C GLY A 307 -23.58 19.44 10.60
N ARG A 308 -23.83 20.70 10.94
CA ARG A 308 -22.80 21.65 11.36
C ARG A 308 -23.29 22.47 12.55
N LYS A 309 -22.63 22.35 13.70
CA LYS A 309 -22.98 23.15 14.87
C LYS A 309 -22.66 24.62 14.64
N TYR A 310 -23.41 25.47 15.35
CA TYR A 310 -23.29 26.94 15.30
C TYR A 310 -23.51 27.56 13.90
N PHE A 311 -24.18 26.84 13.00
CA PHE A 311 -24.57 27.34 11.69
C PHE A 311 -26.10 27.39 11.59
N LEU A 312 -26.67 28.60 11.57
CA LEU A 312 -28.13 28.83 11.61
C LEU A 312 -28.86 28.36 10.34
N GLY A 313 -28.14 28.19 9.22
CA GLY A 313 -28.73 27.88 7.91
C GLY A 313 -28.54 26.45 7.43
N GLY A 314 -28.09 25.51 8.27
CA GLY A 314 -27.78 24.14 7.84
C GLY A 314 -28.40 23.06 8.71
N GLU A 315 -28.13 21.82 8.34
CA GLU A 315 -28.68 20.66 9.03
C GLU A 315 -28.17 20.55 10.48
N LYS A 316 -29.09 20.31 11.43
CA LYS A 316 -28.76 20.04 12.83
C LYS A 316 -28.25 18.61 12.99
N ASN A 317 -27.21 18.40 13.79
CA ASN A 317 -26.73 17.07 14.13
C ASN A 317 -27.83 16.23 14.81
N CYS A 318 -27.81 14.91 14.58
CA CYS A 318 -28.80 13.99 15.12
C CYS A 318 -28.16 12.67 15.58
N ASP A 319 -28.93 11.87 16.32
CA ASP A 319 -28.53 10.52 16.72
C ASP A 319 -28.49 9.55 15.55
N GLU A 320 -27.85 8.39 15.74
CA GLU A 320 -27.65 7.37 14.69
C GLU A 320 -28.98 6.90 14.07
N LYS A 321 -30.04 6.66 14.87
CA LYS A 321 -31.32 6.16 14.34
C LYS A 321 -32.00 7.21 13.47
N THR A 322 -31.95 8.46 13.89
CA THR A 322 -32.47 9.59 13.11
C THR A 322 -31.64 9.79 11.84
N TRP A 323 -30.31 9.68 11.91
CA TRP A 323 -29.41 9.80 10.76
C TRP A 323 -29.75 8.75 9.69
N ILE A 324 -29.90 7.49 10.10
CA ILE A 324 -30.26 6.39 9.19
C ILE A 324 -31.58 6.65 8.47
N LYS A 325 -32.59 7.17 9.17
CA LYS A 325 -33.92 7.45 8.60
C LYS A 325 -33.93 8.64 7.64
N THR A 326 -33.16 9.68 7.95
CA THR A 326 -33.30 10.99 7.29
C THR A 326 -32.19 11.32 6.30
N ARG A 327 -30.96 10.83 6.55
CA ARG A 327 -29.75 11.25 5.82
C ARG A 327 -29.17 10.16 4.93
N LYS A 328 -29.38 8.88 5.26
CA LYS A 328 -28.85 7.73 4.49
C LYS A 328 -29.19 7.81 3.00
N LYS A 329 -30.42 8.23 2.63
CA LYS A 329 -30.82 8.38 1.23
C LYS A 329 -29.98 9.42 0.48
N ASN A 330 -29.68 10.55 1.13
CA ASN A 330 -28.86 11.60 0.53
C ASN A 330 -27.40 11.16 0.42
N MET A 331 -26.89 10.45 1.45
CA MET A 331 -25.56 9.83 1.40
C MET A 331 -25.43 8.90 0.18
N LYS A 332 -26.39 7.99 -0.03
CA LYS A 332 -26.38 7.06 -1.18
C LYS A 332 -26.31 7.80 -2.52
N LYS A 333 -27.15 8.83 -2.71
CA LYS A 333 -27.13 9.66 -3.92
C LYS A 333 -25.78 10.35 -4.13
N ALA A 334 -25.20 10.90 -3.06
CA ALA A 334 -23.91 11.58 -3.12
C ALA A 334 -22.76 10.62 -3.47
N VAL A 335 -22.73 9.42 -2.89
CA VAL A 335 -21.72 8.41 -3.24
C VAL A 335 -21.90 7.97 -4.70
N SER A 336 -23.13 7.64 -5.10
CA SER A 336 -23.42 7.14 -6.44
C SER A 336 -23.04 8.13 -7.55
N ILE A 337 -23.38 9.42 -7.41
CA ILE A 337 -22.99 10.43 -8.41
C ILE A 337 -21.47 10.64 -8.46
N ILE A 338 -20.78 10.60 -7.32
CA ILE A 338 -19.33 10.76 -7.28
C ILE A 338 -18.64 9.59 -7.99
N CYS A 339 -19.04 8.35 -7.67
CA CYS A 339 -18.41 7.14 -8.20
C CYS A 339 -18.77 6.83 -9.66
N ASN A 340 -20.01 7.14 -10.09
CA ASN A 340 -20.50 6.71 -11.40
C ASN A 340 -20.55 7.84 -12.44
N ASP A 341 -20.83 9.08 -12.04
CA ASP A 341 -21.01 10.20 -12.97
C ASP A 341 -19.78 11.13 -13.03
N ILE A 342 -19.05 11.30 -11.92
CA ILE A 342 -18.05 12.38 -11.79
C ILE A 342 -16.60 11.85 -11.88
N LEU A 343 -16.24 10.87 -11.06
CA LEU A 343 -14.88 10.32 -11.03
C LEU A 343 -14.77 9.06 -11.89
N PRO A 344 -13.81 9.00 -12.84
CA PRO A 344 -13.54 7.78 -13.57
C PRO A 344 -13.14 6.62 -12.64
N LYS A 345 -13.52 5.40 -12.99
CA LYS A 345 -13.07 4.19 -12.28
C LYS A 345 -11.53 4.13 -12.21
N HIS A 346 -11.00 3.67 -11.08
CA HIS A 346 -9.56 3.55 -10.80
C HIS A 346 -8.77 4.88 -10.82
N SER A 347 -9.45 6.03 -10.76
CA SER A 347 -8.81 7.35 -10.67
C SER A 347 -8.80 7.94 -9.25
N PHE A 348 -9.33 7.20 -8.27
CA PHE A 348 -9.46 7.68 -6.90
C PHE A 348 -9.37 6.57 -5.87
N VAL A 349 -8.96 6.94 -4.65
CA VAL A 349 -8.91 6.08 -3.46
C VAL A 349 -9.83 6.65 -2.39
N VAL A 350 -10.61 5.80 -1.72
CA VAL A 350 -11.43 6.17 -0.57
C VAL A 350 -10.70 5.83 0.71
N VAL A 351 -10.43 6.84 1.54
CA VAL A 351 -9.68 6.69 2.79
C VAL A 351 -10.61 6.96 3.97
N PHE A 352 -10.88 5.93 4.77
CA PHE A 352 -11.60 6.02 6.03
C PHE A 352 -10.64 6.32 7.17
N LEU A 353 -10.91 7.39 7.90
CA LEU A 353 -10.18 7.79 9.10
C LEU A 353 -11.09 7.55 10.32
N LEU A 354 -10.78 6.51 11.11
CA LEU A 354 -11.51 6.12 12.31
C LEU A 354 -10.74 6.61 13.56
N MET A 355 -10.90 7.90 13.86
CA MET A 355 -10.15 8.69 14.86
C MET A 355 -10.95 9.00 16.13
N SER A 356 -12.08 8.32 16.30
CA SER A 356 -12.93 8.36 17.49
C SER A 356 -13.81 7.13 17.50
N ASP A 357 -14.70 7.03 18.51
CA ASP A 357 -15.74 6.01 18.55
C ASP A 357 -16.46 5.85 17.22
N VAL A 358 -16.57 4.59 16.78
CA VAL A 358 -17.21 4.23 15.50
C VAL A 358 -18.72 4.20 15.69
N GLU A 359 -19.44 4.98 14.88
CA GLU A 359 -20.90 5.05 14.85
C GLU A 359 -21.45 4.37 13.58
N GLN A 360 -22.71 3.91 13.59
CA GLN A 360 -23.33 3.27 12.44
C GLN A 360 -23.24 4.09 11.14
N PRO A 361 -23.42 5.43 11.12
CA PRO A 361 -23.36 6.22 9.89
C PRO A 361 -22.06 6.09 9.08
N ILE A 362 -20.89 5.99 9.73
CA ILE A 362 -19.61 5.83 9.02
C ILE A 362 -19.46 4.42 8.41
N VAL A 363 -20.12 3.42 8.99
CA VAL A 363 -20.17 2.06 8.44
C VAL A 363 -21.12 2.00 7.25
N GLU A 364 -22.25 2.70 7.30
CA GLU A 364 -23.20 2.76 6.18
C GLU A 364 -22.58 3.33 4.91
N ILE A 365 -21.77 4.39 5.03
CA ILE A 365 -21.07 4.96 3.88
C ILE A 365 -19.95 4.03 3.37
N PHE A 366 -19.31 3.25 4.25
CA PHE A 366 -18.41 2.17 3.82
C PHE A 366 -19.13 1.15 2.95
N HIS A 367 -20.31 0.68 3.37
CA HIS A 367 -21.10 -0.27 2.58
C HIS A 367 -21.48 0.30 1.21
N GLU A 368 -21.79 1.59 1.13
CA GLU A 368 -22.13 2.23 -0.14
C GLU A 368 -20.92 2.33 -1.08
N PHE A 369 -19.77 2.81 -0.59
CA PHE A 369 -18.55 2.86 -1.41
C PHE A 369 -18.12 1.46 -1.86
N TYR A 370 -18.18 0.47 -0.97
CA TYR A 370 -17.85 -0.92 -1.31
C TYR A 370 -18.74 -1.46 -2.44
N ALA A 371 -20.04 -1.15 -2.40
CA ALA A 371 -20.99 -1.57 -3.42
C ALA A 371 -20.75 -0.85 -4.76
N GLU A 372 -20.63 0.48 -4.74
CA GLU A 372 -20.49 1.31 -5.95
C GLU A 372 -19.13 1.11 -6.65
N MET A 373 -18.08 0.79 -5.88
CA MET A 373 -16.73 0.54 -6.40
C MET A 373 -16.50 -0.93 -6.77
N THR A 374 -17.53 -1.77 -6.73
CA THR A 374 -17.47 -3.20 -7.09
C THR A 374 -16.41 -4.00 -6.34
N GLY A 375 -16.04 -3.60 -5.12
CA GLY A 375 -15.02 -4.28 -4.33
C GLY A 375 -14.19 -3.35 -3.46
N HIS A 376 -12.96 -3.79 -3.16
CA HIS A 376 -12.11 -3.24 -2.10
C HIS A 376 -10.77 -2.66 -2.56
N GLU A 377 -10.44 -2.79 -3.86
CA GLU A 377 -9.10 -2.53 -4.39
C GLU A 377 -8.62 -1.09 -4.15
N ASP A 378 -9.56 -0.13 -4.09
CA ASP A 378 -9.29 1.30 -3.90
C ASP A 378 -9.86 1.83 -2.56
N LEU A 379 -10.12 0.94 -1.59
CA LEU A 379 -10.54 1.31 -0.22
C LEU A 379 -9.37 1.19 0.74
N THR A 380 -9.22 2.18 1.62
CA THR A 380 -8.22 2.21 2.69
C THR A 380 -8.87 2.60 4.00
N VAL A 381 -8.52 1.91 5.09
CA VAL A 381 -9.05 2.21 6.42
C VAL A 381 -7.90 2.41 7.40
N ILE A 382 -7.85 3.58 8.01
CA ILE A 382 -6.86 3.96 9.01
C ILE A 382 -7.59 4.13 10.33
N SER A 383 -7.28 3.27 11.28
CA SER A 383 -7.87 3.29 12.62
C SER A 383 -6.86 3.74 13.64
N GLU A 384 -7.24 4.68 14.49
CA GLU A 384 -6.37 5.15 15.57
C GLU A 384 -6.10 4.07 16.61
N SER A 385 -7.10 3.21 16.89
CA SER A 385 -7.00 2.17 17.92
C SER A 385 -7.46 0.81 17.41
N LYS A 386 -7.03 -0.26 18.11
CA LYS A 386 -7.47 -1.64 17.81
C LYS A 386 -8.95 -1.82 18.15
N GLU A 387 -9.42 -1.10 19.15
CA GLU A 387 -10.81 -1.06 19.62
C GLU A 387 -11.72 -0.50 18.54
N ASN A 388 -11.35 0.65 17.95
CA ASN A 388 -12.10 1.27 16.84
C ASN A 388 -12.14 0.33 15.63
N PHE A 389 -10.99 -0.25 15.25
CA PHE A 389 -10.94 -1.21 14.14
C PHE A 389 -11.82 -2.44 14.42
N LYS A 390 -11.78 -2.99 15.63
CA LYS A 390 -12.60 -4.14 16.01
C LYS A 390 -14.09 -3.81 15.96
N LYS A 391 -14.50 -2.65 16.48
CA LYS A 391 -15.89 -2.19 16.45
C LYS A 391 -16.38 -2.01 15.01
N TRP A 392 -15.61 -1.28 14.20
CA TRP A 392 -15.91 -1.04 12.79
C TRP A 392 -15.96 -2.34 11.97
N SER A 393 -14.93 -3.19 12.07
CA SER A 393 -14.83 -4.42 11.28
C SER A 393 -15.93 -5.43 11.63
N ASN A 394 -16.42 -5.47 12.87
CA ASN A 394 -17.58 -6.28 13.25
C ASN A 394 -18.86 -5.85 12.53
N LEU A 395 -19.05 -4.54 12.32
CA LEU A 395 -20.20 -4.01 11.61
C LEU A 395 -20.03 -4.14 10.08
N ALA A 396 -18.83 -3.86 9.57
CA ALA A 396 -18.50 -3.90 8.14
C ALA A 396 -18.52 -5.33 7.55
N GLN A 397 -18.36 -6.36 8.39
CA GLN A 397 -18.31 -7.77 7.99
C GLN A 397 -19.54 -8.27 7.23
N ILE A 398 -20.67 -7.56 7.36
CA ILE A 398 -21.92 -7.86 6.64
C ILE A 398 -21.72 -7.78 5.12
N SER A 399 -20.86 -6.87 4.63
CA SER A 399 -20.61 -6.71 3.19
C SER A 399 -19.25 -7.25 2.74
N CYS A 400 -18.27 -7.35 3.64
CA CYS A 400 -16.91 -7.68 3.28
C CYS A 400 -16.26 -8.59 4.33
N ASN A 401 -15.70 -9.72 3.92
CA ASN A 401 -15.14 -10.67 4.88
C ASN A 401 -13.95 -10.08 5.68
N MET A 402 -13.71 -10.63 6.87
CA MET A 402 -12.67 -10.14 7.78
C MET A 402 -11.25 -10.19 7.19
N ALA A 403 -10.95 -11.14 6.30
CA ALA A 403 -9.63 -11.24 5.69
C ALA A 403 -9.33 -10.02 4.81
N ILE A 404 -10.28 -9.62 3.97
CA ILE A 404 -10.20 -8.42 3.13
C ILE A 404 -10.18 -7.16 3.99
N LEU A 405 -11.05 -7.07 5.02
CA LEU A 405 -11.04 -5.92 5.92
C LEU A 405 -9.67 -5.71 6.57
N LYS A 406 -8.99 -6.79 6.97
CA LYS A 406 -7.61 -6.71 7.49
C LYS A 406 -6.59 -6.30 6.44
N GLU A 407 -6.81 -6.61 5.17
CA GLU A 407 -5.91 -6.24 4.07
C GLU A 407 -5.96 -4.74 3.77
N ILE A 408 -7.16 -4.18 3.73
CA ILE A 408 -7.38 -2.75 3.45
C ILE A 408 -7.21 -1.83 4.66
N SER A 409 -7.02 -2.40 5.85
CA SER A 409 -6.98 -1.64 7.10
C SER A 409 -5.60 -1.60 7.73
N MET A 410 -5.32 -0.51 8.43
CA MET A 410 -4.19 -0.37 9.32
C MET A 410 -4.63 0.23 10.65
N THR A 411 -3.89 -0.11 11.70
CA THR A 411 -4.11 0.44 13.04
C THR A 411 -2.86 1.20 13.44
N CYS A 412 -3.01 2.46 13.82
CA CYS A 412 -1.93 3.26 14.37
C CYS A 412 -1.44 2.64 15.69
N PRO A 413 -0.12 2.57 15.91
CA PRO A 413 0.46 1.90 17.07
C PRO A 413 0.20 2.62 18.39
#